data_AF-A0A166LX72-F1
#
_entry.id   AF-A0A166LX72-F1
#
_cell.length_a   1.000
_cell.length_b   1.000
_cell.length_c   1.000
_cell.angle_alpha   90.00
_cell.angle_beta   90.00
_cell.angle_gamma   90.00
#
_symmetry.space_group_name_H-M   'P 1'
#
loop_
_entity.id
_entity.type
_entity.pdbx_description
1 polymer ?
#
loop_
_entity_poly.entity_id
_entity_poly.type
_entity_poly.pdbx_seq_one_letter_code
_entity_poly.pdbx_strand_id
1 'polypeptide(L)'
;MPLVMKLVSSAPKMQLADFNPPWIPFLQRLITILETAETPLTTPRYQQLLGAVLESYRDNYVGQKPAAQIPGLHSGTYVCRFPVDERTRYYLHKETERHGVQCSHATDRSGPLETLVVTRPREMENAEYELKQKKATEMFQSFDQTKLSLLLGEDSPPLRRDCGSGR
;
A
#
# COMPACT_ATOMS: atom_id res chain seq x y z
N MET A 1 -21.44 23.29 0.13
CA MET A 1 -20.39 22.45 0.75
C MET A 1 -19.05 23.17 0.69
N PRO A 2 -18.42 23.48 1.83
CA PRO A 2 -17.07 24.05 1.88
C PRO A 2 -16.06 23.14 1.19
N LEU A 3 -15.04 23.70 0.54
CA LEU A 3 -14.00 22.94 -0.18
C LEU A 3 -13.32 21.89 0.71
N VAL A 4 -13.06 22.22 1.98
CA VAL A 4 -12.43 21.29 2.95
C VAL A 4 -13.28 20.04 3.17
N MET A 5 -14.60 20.16 3.29
CA MET A 5 -15.50 19.01 3.48
C MET A 5 -15.50 18.08 2.26
N LYS A 6 -15.48 18.64 1.03
CA LYS A 6 -15.37 17.84 -0.20
C LYS A 6 -14.04 17.09 -0.27
N LEU A 7 -12.99 17.73 0.21
CA LEU A 7 -11.65 17.15 0.19
C LEU A 7 -11.53 16.01 1.19
N VAL A 8 -11.99 16.22 2.43
CA VAL A 8 -12.09 15.19 3.48
C VAL A 8 -12.92 13.99 2.99
N SER A 9 -14.08 14.23 2.36
CA SER A 9 -14.92 13.15 1.83
C SER A 9 -14.29 12.39 0.65
N SER A 10 -13.32 13.01 -0.04
CA SER A 10 -12.66 12.43 -1.21
C SER A 10 -11.32 11.76 -0.86
N ALA A 11 -10.74 12.08 0.30
CA ALA A 11 -9.44 11.54 0.73
C ALA A 11 -9.37 10.00 0.66
N PRO A 12 -10.40 9.24 1.09
CA PRO A 12 -10.36 7.77 1.01
C PRO A 12 -10.30 7.23 -0.43
N LYS A 13 -10.64 8.03 -1.44
CA LYS A 13 -10.62 7.65 -2.86
C LYS A 13 -9.36 8.09 -3.59
N MET A 14 -8.47 8.82 -2.92
CA MET A 14 -7.20 9.27 -3.53
C MET A 14 -6.32 8.06 -3.87
N GLN A 15 -5.70 8.12 -5.05
CA GLN A 15 -4.81 7.08 -5.53
C GLN A 15 -3.37 7.36 -5.14
N LEU A 16 -2.52 6.33 -5.24
CA LEU A 16 -1.09 6.43 -4.95
C LEU A 16 -0.40 7.59 -5.68
N ALA A 17 -0.71 7.79 -6.96
CA ALA A 17 -0.15 8.86 -7.76
C ALA A 17 -0.49 10.27 -7.23
N ASP A 18 -1.61 10.40 -6.51
CA ASP A 18 -2.06 11.66 -5.94
C ASP A 18 -1.27 12.01 -4.68
N PHE A 19 -0.74 11.04 -3.92
CA PHE A 19 -0.18 11.31 -2.59
C PHE A 19 1.26 11.84 -2.58
N ASN A 20 2.23 11.07 -3.10
CA ASN A 20 3.65 11.36 -2.88
C ASN A 20 4.15 12.66 -3.55
N PRO A 21 3.73 13.04 -4.78
CA PRO A 21 4.22 14.28 -5.39
C PRO A 21 3.55 15.58 -4.87
N PRO A 22 2.21 15.70 -4.78
CA PRO A 22 1.57 16.98 -4.42
C PRO A 22 1.04 17.07 -2.99
N TRP A 23 0.51 16.00 -2.38
CA TRP A 23 -0.14 16.10 -1.06
C TRP A 23 0.87 16.25 0.08
N ILE A 24 1.96 15.46 0.08
CA ILE A 24 2.94 15.52 1.17
C ILE A 24 3.58 16.92 1.32
N PRO A 25 4.12 17.54 0.26
CA PRO A 25 4.70 18.89 0.38
C PRO A 25 3.66 19.95 0.75
N PHE A 26 2.42 19.80 0.26
CA PHE A 26 1.32 20.69 0.62
C PHE A 26 1.00 20.62 2.11
N LEU A 27 0.89 19.42 2.69
CA LEU A 27 0.59 19.24 4.12
C LEU A 27 1.71 19.80 5.00
N GLN A 28 2.98 19.59 4.64
CA GLN A 28 4.10 20.19 5.34
C GLN A 28 4.03 21.72 5.31
N ARG A 29 3.77 22.30 4.14
CA ARG A 29 3.65 23.76 3.99
C ARG A 29 2.47 24.32 4.76
N LEU A 30 1.34 23.60 4.80
CA LEU A 30 0.17 23.99 5.56
C LEU A 30 0.48 24.07 7.06
N ILE A 31 1.17 23.06 7.62
CA ILE A 31 1.61 23.08 9.02
C ILE A 31 2.48 24.31 9.31
N THR A 32 3.46 24.60 8.45
CA THR A 32 4.32 25.80 8.59
C THR A 32 3.53 27.11 8.53
N ILE A 33 2.53 27.22 7.66
CA ILE A 33 1.69 28.42 7.55
C ILE A 33 0.85 28.60 8.81
N LEU A 34 0.25 27.53 9.32
CA LEU A 34 -0.58 27.59 10.53
C LEU A 34 0.25 28.03 11.75
N GLU A 35 1.49 27.57 11.86
CA GLU A 35 2.43 28.01 12.89
C GLU A 35 2.80 29.49 12.76
N THR A 36 3.12 29.93 11.54
CA THR A 36 3.48 31.33 11.28
C THR A 36 2.31 32.27 11.58
N ALA A 37 1.08 31.80 11.38
CA ALA A 37 -0.15 32.53 11.66
C ALA A 37 -0.66 32.37 13.10
N GLU A 38 0.13 31.75 13.99
CA GLU A 38 -0.25 31.42 15.39
C GLU A 38 -1.60 30.70 15.50
N THR A 39 -1.98 29.99 14.44
CA THR A 39 -3.27 29.30 14.37
C THR A 39 -3.09 27.90 14.96
N PRO A 40 -3.87 27.52 16.00
CA PRO A 40 -3.72 26.22 16.62
C PRO A 40 -3.95 25.09 15.61
N LEU A 41 -3.01 24.15 15.53
CA LEU A 41 -3.15 22.92 14.75
C LEU A 41 -4.34 22.07 15.25
N THR A 42 -4.81 22.31 16.48
CA THR A 42 -6.02 21.73 17.08
C THR A 42 -7.32 22.32 16.55
N THR A 43 -7.26 23.28 15.63
CA THR A 43 -8.48 23.82 14.99
C THR A 43 -9.19 22.69 14.24
N PRO A 44 -10.46 22.38 14.56
CA PRO A 44 -11.13 21.18 14.07
C PRO A 44 -11.10 21.01 12.55
N ARG A 45 -11.20 22.12 11.81
CA ARG A 45 -11.18 22.13 10.35
C ARG A 45 -9.84 21.63 9.77
N TYR A 46 -8.72 22.01 10.39
CA TYR A 46 -7.39 21.61 9.92
C TYR A 46 -7.03 20.20 10.38
N GLN A 47 -7.42 19.82 11.61
CA GLN A 47 -7.30 18.43 12.07
C GLN A 47 -8.07 17.46 11.18
N GLN A 48 -9.33 17.78 10.83
CA GLN A 48 -10.13 16.94 9.93
C GLN A 48 -9.47 16.77 8.56
N LEU A 49 -8.88 17.83 8.02
CA LEU A 49 -8.21 17.77 6.72
C LEU A 49 -6.91 16.96 6.76
N LEU A 50 -6.02 17.28 7.71
CA LEU A 50 -4.74 16.61 7.87
C LEU A 50 -4.94 15.13 8.24
N GLY A 51 -5.82 14.86 9.21
CA GLY A 51 -6.18 13.51 9.62
C GLY A 51 -6.72 12.68 8.47
N ALA A 52 -7.75 13.17 7.75
CA ALA A 52 -8.34 12.40 6.66
C ALA A 52 -7.34 12.06 5.54
N VAL A 53 -6.44 12.99 5.18
CA VAL A 53 -5.44 12.73 4.12
C VAL A 53 -4.32 11.80 4.62
N LEU A 54 -3.85 11.94 5.85
CA LEU A 54 -2.81 11.08 6.43
C LEU A 54 -3.32 9.66 6.73
N GLU A 55 -4.55 9.52 7.21
CA GLU A 55 -5.22 8.23 7.39
C GLU A 55 -5.44 7.55 6.03
N SER A 56 -5.93 8.30 5.04
CA SER A 56 -6.09 7.77 3.68
C SER A 56 -4.75 7.37 3.06
N TYR A 57 -3.67 8.10 3.35
CA TYR A 57 -2.32 7.68 2.96
C TYR A 57 -1.96 6.34 3.61
N ARG A 58 -2.12 6.20 4.92
CA ARG A 58 -1.84 4.93 5.62
C ARG A 58 -2.66 3.79 5.01
N ASP A 59 -3.96 3.98 4.85
CA ASP A 59 -4.87 2.91 4.46
C ASP A 59 -4.78 2.56 2.97
N ASN A 60 -4.57 3.55 2.08
CA ASN A 60 -4.50 3.33 0.63
C ASN A 60 -3.08 3.07 0.10
N TYR A 61 -2.04 3.63 0.72
CA TYR A 61 -0.65 3.45 0.26
C TYR A 61 0.06 2.29 0.96
N VAL A 62 0.00 2.22 2.29
CA VAL A 62 0.60 1.09 3.02
C VAL A 62 -0.28 -0.14 2.85
N GLY A 63 -1.60 0.04 2.92
CA GLY A 63 -2.55 -1.05 2.79
C GLY A 63 -2.44 -2.07 3.92
N GLN A 64 -3.23 -3.14 3.83
CA GLN A 64 -3.10 -4.26 4.75
C GLN A 64 -1.92 -5.14 4.34
N LYS A 65 -1.20 -5.68 5.34
CA LYS A 65 -0.20 -6.72 5.10
C LYS A 65 -0.83 -7.84 4.29
N PRO A 66 -0.17 -8.37 3.23
CA PRO A 66 -0.66 -9.52 2.49
C PRO A 66 -1.05 -10.64 3.48
N ALA A 67 -2.33 -11.02 3.51
CA ALA A 67 -2.89 -11.87 4.56
C ALA A 67 -2.18 -13.23 4.61
N ALA A 68 -1.35 -13.46 5.63
CA ALA A 68 -0.83 -14.80 5.88
C ALA A 68 -2.04 -15.71 6.13
N GLN A 69 -2.19 -16.74 5.29
CA GLN A 69 -3.14 -17.86 5.45
C GLN A 69 -4.55 -17.66 4.87
N ILE A 70 -4.73 -18.13 3.63
CA ILE A 70 -5.97 -18.84 3.28
C ILE A 70 -5.74 -20.30 3.71
N PRO A 71 -6.62 -20.91 4.53
CA PRO A 71 -6.50 -22.31 4.90
C PRO A 71 -6.52 -23.20 3.65
N GLY A 72 -5.41 -23.88 3.37
CA GLY A 72 -5.26 -24.81 2.23
C GLY A 72 -4.17 -24.44 1.20
N LEU A 73 -3.60 -23.23 1.26
CA LEU A 73 -2.53 -22.82 0.34
C LEU A 73 -1.15 -23.12 0.96
N HIS A 74 -0.62 -24.32 0.69
CA HIS A 74 0.72 -24.70 1.14
C HIS A 74 1.81 -23.90 0.41
N SER A 75 2.70 -23.28 1.20
CA SER A 75 4.01 -22.72 0.81
C SER A 75 3.99 -21.46 -0.07
N GLY A 76 4.08 -20.28 0.58
CA GLY A 76 4.84 -19.10 0.09
C GLY A 76 4.64 -18.59 -1.35
N THR A 77 3.65 -19.09 -2.08
CA THR A 77 3.51 -18.91 -3.53
C THR A 77 2.02 -18.92 -3.90
N TYR A 78 1.67 -18.13 -4.91
CA TYR A 78 0.35 -18.17 -5.54
C TYR A 78 0.43 -19.04 -6.78
N VAL A 79 -0.42 -20.07 -6.85
CA VAL A 79 -0.48 -20.99 -7.98
C VAL A 79 -1.77 -20.73 -8.76
N CYS A 80 -1.64 -20.27 -10.00
CA CYS A 80 -2.74 -20.08 -10.93
C CYS A 80 -2.71 -21.17 -12.01
N ARG A 81 -3.87 -21.78 -12.30
CA ARG A 81 -4.01 -22.84 -13.32
C ARG A 81 -4.90 -22.35 -14.45
N PHE A 82 -4.41 -22.44 -15.68
CA PHE A 82 -5.11 -22.01 -16.89
C PHE A 82 -5.26 -23.19 -17.85
N PRO A 83 -6.46 -23.79 -17.95
CA PRO A 83 -6.74 -24.85 -18.92
C PRO A 83 -6.96 -24.19 -20.29
N VAL A 84 -5.87 -24.04 -21.05
CA VAL A 84 -5.86 -23.40 -22.37
C VAL A 84 -5.30 -24.36 -23.42
N ASP A 85 -5.62 -24.12 -24.68
CA ASP A 85 -5.06 -24.91 -25.79
C ASP A 85 -3.53 -24.71 -25.92
N GLU A 86 -2.90 -25.60 -26.69
CA GLU A 86 -1.45 -25.62 -26.88
C GLU A 86 -0.89 -24.31 -27.44
N ARG A 87 -1.57 -23.70 -28.43
CA ARG A 87 -1.11 -22.47 -29.08
C ARG A 87 -1.17 -21.30 -28.09
N THR A 88 -2.25 -21.20 -27.34
CA THR A 88 -2.45 -20.20 -26.29
C THR A 88 -1.41 -20.39 -25.17
N ARG A 89 -1.16 -21.63 -24.75
CA ARG A 89 -0.12 -21.96 -23.76
C ARG A 89 1.28 -21.57 -24.22
N TYR A 90 1.63 -21.91 -25.46
CA TYR A 90 2.91 -21.52 -26.07
C TYR A 90 3.09 -19.99 -26.08
N TYR A 91 2.05 -19.25 -26.46
CA TYR A 91 2.10 -17.79 -26.47
C TYR A 91 2.30 -17.22 -25.06
N LEU A 92 1.58 -17.75 -24.06
CA LEU A 92 1.72 -17.32 -22.67
C LEU A 92 3.11 -17.61 -22.08
N HIS A 93 3.71 -18.77 -22.40
CA HIS A 93 5.11 -19.07 -22.04
C HIS A 93 6.05 -18.00 -22.59
N LYS A 94 5.98 -17.77 -23.91
CA LYS A 94 6.86 -16.84 -24.62
C LYS A 94 6.71 -15.40 -24.12
N GLU A 95 5.48 -14.94 -23.88
CA GLU A 95 5.24 -13.59 -23.37
C GLU A 95 5.71 -13.44 -21.93
N THR A 96 5.54 -14.46 -21.09
CA THR A 96 6.04 -14.44 -19.71
C THR A 96 7.56 -14.32 -19.67
N GLU A 97 8.27 -15.10 -20.50
CA GLU A 97 9.72 -15.02 -20.68
C GLU A 97 10.16 -13.65 -21.21
N ARG A 98 9.48 -13.16 -22.27
CA ARG A 98 9.78 -11.88 -22.92
C ARG A 98 9.66 -10.69 -21.97
N HIS A 99 8.64 -10.70 -21.11
CA HIS A 99 8.39 -9.62 -20.16
C HIS A 99 9.21 -9.74 -18.87
N GLY A 100 10.00 -10.82 -18.71
CA GLY A 100 10.84 -11.03 -17.53
C GLY A 100 10.01 -11.02 -16.23
N VAL A 101 8.76 -11.47 -16.30
CA VAL A 101 7.87 -11.48 -15.14
C VAL A 101 8.44 -12.46 -14.13
N GLN A 102 8.57 -12.03 -12.89
CA GLN A 102 9.11 -12.82 -11.79
C GLN A 102 8.09 -13.86 -11.29
N CYS A 103 7.71 -14.79 -12.16
CA CYS A 103 6.91 -15.96 -11.87
C CYS A 103 7.54 -17.17 -12.57
N SER A 104 7.43 -18.35 -11.96
CA SER A 104 7.71 -19.59 -12.66
C SER A 104 6.46 -20.06 -13.38
N HIS A 105 6.63 -20.71 -14.52
CA HIS A 105 5.54 -21.23 -15.31
C HIS A 105 5.89 -22.62 -15.84
N ALA A 106 4.93 -23.53 -15.84
CA ALA A 106 5.13 -24.90 -16.29
C ALA A 106 3.84 -25.45 -16.90
N THR A 107 3.96 -26.42 -17.79
CA THR A 107 2.80 -27.20 -18.25
C THR A 107 2.62 -28.39 -17.30
N ASP A 108 1.48 -28.46 -16.62
CA ASP A 108 1.06 -29.63 -15.88
C ASP A 108 0.35 -30.62 -16.81
N ARG A 109 0.85 -31.86 -16.83
CA ARG A 109 0.36 -32.97 -17.66
C ARG A 109 -0.29 -34.08 -16.83
N SER A 110 -0.56 -33.83 -15.54
CA SER A 110 -1.14 -34.84 -14.64
C SER A 110 -2.64 -35.08 -14.85
N GLY A 111 -3.34 -34.16 -15.53
CA GLY A 111 -4.76 -34.26 -15.82
C GLY A 111 -5.08 -34.60 -17.29
N PRO A 112 -6.37 -34.83 -17.62
CA PRO A 112 -6.83 -35.10 -18.99
C PRO A 112 -6.67 -33.90 -19.93
N LEU A 113 -6.46 -32.70 -19.39
CA LEU A 113 -6.13 -31.48 -20.12
C LEU A 113 -4.78 -30.95 -19.63
N GLU A 114 -3.87 -30.72 -20.56
CA GLU A 114 -2.60 -30.07 -20.26
C GLU A 114 -2.84 -28.61 -19.84
N THR A 115 -2.45 -28.26 -18.62
CA THR A 115 -2.81 -26.98 -17.98
C THR A 115 -1.56 -26.13 -17.77
N LEU A 116 -1.61 -24.85 -18.15
CA LEU A 116 -0.55 -23.91 -17.78
C LEU A 116 -0.65 -23.59 -16.29
N VAL A 117 0.43 -23.84 -15.55
CA VAL A 117 0.55 -23.50 -14.14
C VAL A 117 1.53 -22.35 -14.02
N VAL A 118 1.07 -21.22 -13.48
CA VAL A 118 1.91 -20.07 -13.17
C VAL A 118 2.02 -19.96 -11.65
N THR A 119 3.24 -19.97 -11.15
CA THR A 119 3.56 -19.87 -9.73
C THR A 119 4.27 -18.55 -9.48
N ARG A 120 3.67 -17.68 -8.66
CA ARG A 120 4.24 -16.39 -8.27
C ARG A 120 4.72 -16.45 -6.82
N PRO A 121 5.99 -16.11 -6.53
CA PRO A 121 6.50 -16.09 -5.16
C PRO A 121 5.88 -14.93 -4.36
N ARG A 122 5.44 -15.24 -3.14
CA ARG A 122 4.84 -14.27 -2.21
C ARG A 122 5.87 -13.34 -1.58
N GLU A 123 7.13 -13.75 -1.53
CA GLU A 123 8.24 -12.95 -1.00
C GLU A 123 8.37 -11.59 -1.71
N MET A 124 8.04 -11.53 -3.00
CA MET A 124 8.02 -10.27 -3.73
C MET A 124 6.90 -9.31 -3.27
N GLU A 125 5.70 -9.83 -2.97
CA GLU A 125 4.63 -9.00 -2.42
C GLU A 125 4.98 -8.47 -1.02
N ASN A 126 5.65 -9.30 -0.22
CA ASN A 126 6.16 -8.90 1.09
C ASN A 126 7.25 -7.83 0.95
N ALA A 127 8.20 -7.99 0.03
CA ALA A 127 9.26 -7.01 -0.22
C ALA A 127 8.71 -5.67 -0.76
N GLU A 128 7.74 -5.71 -1.68
CA GLU A 128 7.03 -4.52 -2.15
C GLU A 128 6.26 -3.83 -1.02
N TYR A 129 5.61 -4.60 -0.15
CA TYR A 129 4.92 -4.09 1.04
C TYR A 129 5.90 -3.45 2.04
N GLU A 130 7.03 -4.09 2.32
CA GLU A 130 8.09 -3.54 3.17
C GLU A 130 8.68 -2.25 2.60
N LEU A 131 8.88 -2.19 1.28
CA LEU A 131 9.33 -0.96 0.61
C LEU A 131 8.29 0.17 0.76
N LYS A 132 7.00 -0.12 0.60
CA LYS A 132 5.91 0.84 0.82
C LYS A 132 5.87 1.31 2.27
N GLN A 133 6.00 0.39 3.23
CA GLN A 133 6.11 0.72 4.65
C GLN A 133 7.30 1.62 4.92
N LYS A 134 8.50 1.27 4.44
CA LYS A 134 9.70 2.06 4.64
C LYS A 134 9.54 3.48 4.11
N LYS A 135 9.03 3.63 2.88
CA LYS A 135 8.75 4.95 2.30
C LYS A 135 7.71 5.74 3.08
N ALA A 136 6.65 5.07 3.55
CA ALA A 136 5.65 5.70 4.41
C ALA A 136 6.27 6.17 5.73
N THR A 137 7.10 5.34 6.37
CA THR A 137 7.82 5.69 7.60
C THR A 137 8.75 6.87 7.39
N GLU A 138 9.56 6.89 6.32
CA GLU A 138 10.43 8.02 5.96
C GLU A 138 9.61 9.30 5.74
N MET A 139 8.46 9.18 5.05
CA MET A 139 7.53 10.29 4.88
C MET A 139 6.99 10.77 6.23
N PHE A 140 6.48 9.89 7.09
CA PHE A 140 5.96 10.28 8.40
C PHE A 140 7.06 10.89 9.29
N GLN A 141 8.30 10.43 9.19
CA GLN A 141 9.46 10.99 9.90
C GLN A 141 9.83 12.40 9.41
N SER A 142 9.48 12.77 8.18
CA SER A 142 9.71 14.13 7.66
C SER A 142 8.85 15.20 8.34
N PHE A 143 7.79 14.78 9.05
CA PHE A 143 6.97 15.66 9.86
C PHE A 143 7.50 15.70 11.30
N ASP A 144 7.28 16.83 11.96
CA ASP A 144 7.48 16.95 13.40
C ASP A 144 6.53 15.99 14.13
N GLN A 145 7.09 15.00 14.81
CA GLN A 145 6.34 13.92 15.46
C GLN A 145 5.41 14.43 16.55
N THR A 146 5.78 15.52 17.24
CA THR A 146 4.95 16.11 18.30
C THR A 146 3.70 16.79 17.72
N LYS A 147 3.84 17.36 16.52
CA LYS A 147 2.75 18.00 15.79
C LYS A 147 1.85 16.98 15.12
N LEU A 148 2.43 15.91 14.58
CA LEU A 148 1.67 14.75 14.07
C LEU A 148 0.79 14.12 15.15
N SER A 149 1.32 13.88 16.36
CA SER A 149 0.52 13.34 17.46
C SER A 149 -0.62 14.29 17.88
N LEU A 150 -0.38 15.60 17.84
CA LEU A 150 -1.42 16.60 18.11
C LEU A 150 -2.50 16.65 17.03
N LEU A 151 -2.13 16.39 15.77
CA LEU A 151 -3.01 16.44 14.61
C LEU A 151 -3.89 15.21 14.45
N LEU A 152 -3.37 14.03 14.80
CA LEU A 152 -4.07 12.75 14.67
C LEU A 152 -4.90 12.40 15.92
N GLY A 153 -4.76 13.16 17.01
CA GLY A 153 -5.36 12.83 18.30
C GLY A 153 -4.66 11.64 18.99
N GLU A 154 -4.84 11.48 20.30
CA GLU A 154 -4.28 10.37 21.09
C GLU A 154 -4.73 8.96 20.61
N ASP A 155 -5.72 8.90 19.72
CA ASP A 155 -6.33 7.65 19.22
C ASP A 155 -5.62 7.05 18.00
N SER A 156 -4.57 7.68 17.45
CA SER A 156 -3.80 7.04 16.38
C SER A 156 -2.92 5.94 16.98
N PRO A 157 -3.17 4.64 16.68
CA PRO A 157 -2.26 3.61 17.11
C PRO A 157 -0.87 3.93 16.57
N PRO A 158 0.19 3.79 17.37
CA PRO A 158 1.54 3.95 16.86
C PRO A 158 1.68 3.05 15.64
N LEU A 159 2.14 3.60 14.51
CA LEU A 159 2.56 2.81 13.36
C LEU A 159 3.49 1.73 13.91
N ARG A 160 2.96 0.51 13.99
CA ARG A 160 3.36 -0.47 14.98
C ARG A 160 4.85 -0.75 14.79
N ARG A 161 5.66 -0.42 15.81
CA ARG A 161 7.03 -0.91 15.96
C ARG A 161 6.97 -2.40 16.28
N ASP A 162 6.57 -3.22 15.31
CA ASP A 162 6.74 -4.67 15.41
C ASP A 162 7.99 -5.05 14.60
N CYS A 163 9.14 -4.56 15.06
CA CYS A 163 10.41 -5.22 14.83
C CYS A 163 10.87 -5.82 16.16
N GLY A 164 10.78 -7.15 16.25
CA GLY A 164 11.50 -7.93 17.25
C GLY A 164 10.62 -8.52 18.36
N SER A 165 10.16 -9.75 18.16
CA SER A 165 10.34 -10.85 19.13
C SER A 165 9.73 -12.13 18.56
N GLY A 166 10.56 -12.88 17.84
CA GLY A 166 10.34 -14.30 17.58
C GLY A 166 11.40 -15.03 18.38
N ARG A 167 10.94 -15.68 19.45
CA ARG A 167 11.72 -16.35 20.50
C ARG A 167 12.46 -17.58 19.98
#